data_AF-A0A7V2WD71-F1
#
_entry.id   AF-A0A7V2WD71-F1
#
_cell.length_a   1.000
_cell.length_b   1.000
_cell.length_c   1.000
_cell.angle_alpha   90.00
_cell.angle_beta   90.00
_cell.angle_gamma   90.00
#
_symmetry.space_group_name_H-M   'P 1'
#
loop_
_entity.id
_entity.type
_entity.pdbx_description
1 polymer ?
#
loop_
_entity_poly.entity_id
_entity_poly.type
_entity_poly.pdbx_seq_one_letter_code
_entity_poly.pdbx_strand_id
1 'polypeptide(L)'
;MTLLRNKLSLLLFATAWFLLAGCHSGVLYSGVVKTGDAWASRDAARFVVPVTDTTALYNFYIDIRHTGKYRYSNLYLFLQTHFPKGTYTRDTLEI
;
A
#
# COMPACT_ATOMS: atom_id res chain seq x y z
N MET A 1 31.75 -40.93 12.93
CA MET A 1 31.60 -40.06 11.73
C MET A 1 30.15 -39.90 11.26
N THR A 2 29.22 -40.81 11.58
CA THR A 2 27.79 -40.73 11.20
C THR A 2 26.99 -39.68 11.98
N LEU A 3 27.29 -39.48 13.28
CA LEU A 3 26.62 -38.49 14.13
C LEU A 3 26.89 -37.03 13.70
N LEU A 4 28.09 -36.73 13.19
CA LEU A 4 28.46 -35.40 12.72
C LEU A 4 27.72 -35.04 11.40
N ARG A 5 27.50 -36.03 10.54
CA ARG A 5 26.78 -35.91 9.26
C ARG A 5 25.29 -35.59 9.47
N ASN A 6 24.64 -36.21 10.46
CA ASN A 6 23.25 -35.91 10.82
C ASN A 6 23.09 -34.50 11.41
N LYS A 7 24.03 -34.04 12.25
CA LYS A 7 24.00 -32.68 12.81
C LYS A 7 24.21 -31.61 11.73
N LEU A 8 25.09 -31.86 10.76
CA LEU A 8 25.29 -30.96 9.61
C LEU A 8 24.07 -30.92 8.69
N SER A 9 23.42 -32.07 8.46
CA SER A 9 22.19 -32.12 7.67
C SER A 9 21.02 -31.40 8.35
N LEU A 10 20.90 -31.50 9.68
CA LEU A 10 19.91 -30.74 10.47
C LEU A 10 20.16 -29.23 10.40
N LEU A 11 21.43 -28.81 10.47
CA LEU A 11 21.80 -27.40 10.35
C LEU A 11 21.44 -26.82 8.97
N LEU A 12 21.77 -27.54 7.89
CA LEU A 12 21.42 -27.15 6.51
C LEU A 12 19.91 -27.04 6.32
N PHE A 13 19.14 -27.96 6.90
CA PHE A 13 17.67 -27.93 6.82
C PHE A 13 17.08 -26.75 7.61
N ALA A 14 17.63 -26.44 8.79
CA ALA A 14 17.21 -25.28 9.59
C ALA A 14 17.53 -23.95 8.88
N THR A 15 18.71 -23.83 8.26
CA THR A 15 19.08 -22.65 7.46
C THR A 15 18.18 -22.50 6.24
N ALA A 16 17.90 -23.59 5.52
CA ALA A 16 16.98 -23.58 4.38
C ALA A 16 15.56 -23.15 4.80
N TRP A 17 15.09 -23.58 5.97
CA TRP A 17 13.79 -23.17 6.50
C TRP A 17 13.75 -21.68 6.84
N PHE A 18 14.83 -21.13 7.40
CA PHE A 18 14.92 -19.71 7.71
C PHE A 18 14.89 -18.82 6.46
N LEU A 19 15.48 -19.29 5.36
CA LEU A 19 15.46 -18.59 4.07
C LEU A 19 14.07 -18.50 3.43
N LEU A 20 13.12 -19.34 3.87
CA LEU A 20 11.74 -19.33 3.36
C LEU A 20 10.81 -18.40 4.17
N ALA A 21 11.28 -17.78 5.25
CA ALA A 21 10.44 -17.00 6.18
C ALA A 21 10.13 -15.55 5.73
N GLY A 22 10.47 -15.15 4.51
CA GLY A 22 10.50 -13.74 4.08
C GLY A 22 9.20 -13.14 3.53
N CYS A 23 8.03 -13.76 3.68
CA CYS A 23 6.80 -13.24 3.09
C CYS A 23 6.03 -12.35 4.07
N HIS A 24 6.23 -11.03 3.99
CA HIS A 24 5.32 -10.06 4.58
C HIS A 24 5.02 -8.95 3.57
N SER A 25 3.78 -8.88 3.12
CA SER A 25 3.29 -7.73 2.35
C SER A 25 3.08 -6.59 3.33
N GLY A 26 4.08 -5.74 3.55
CA GLY A 26 3.98 -4.54 4.40
C GLY A 26 3.01 -3.47 3.87
N VAL A 27 1.97 -3.88 3.16
CA VAL A 27 0.94 -3.04 2.56
C VAL A 27 -0.21 -2.95 3.55
N LEU A 28 -0.43 -1.74 4.07
CA LEU A 28 -1.54 -1.47 4.98
C LEU A 28 -2.90 -1.54 4.25
N TYR A 29 -2.95 -0.99 3.03
CA TYR A 29 -4.17 -0.92 2.24
C TYR A 29 -3.87 -0.90 0.74
N SER A 30 -4.73 -1.56 -0.03
CA SER A 30 -4.75 -1.50 -1.49
C SER A 30 -6.20 -1.56 -1.97
N GLY A 31 -6.60 -0.60 -2.81
CA GLY A 31 -7.96 -0.48 -3.29
C GLY A 31 -8.01 0.20 -4.65
N VAL A 32 -8.99 -0.17 -5.47
CA VAL A 32 -9.18 0.38 -6.81
C VAL A 32 -10.66 0.66 -7.02
N VAL A 33 -10.97 1.87 -7.49
CA VAL A 33 -12.29 2.24 -7.98
C VAL A 33 -12.22 2.30 -9.51
N LYS A 34 -13.11 1.56 -10.19
CA LYS A 34 -13.24 1.62 -11.63
C LYS A 34 -14.36 2.57 -11.99
N THR A 35 -14.05 3.55 -12.82
CA THR A 35 -15.05 4.40 -13.48
C THR A 35 -15.42 3.76 -14.81
N GLY A 36 -16.63 4.02 -15.31
CA GLY A 36 -17.03 3.60 -16.65
C GLY A 36 -16.31 4.39 -17.75
N ASP A 37 -16.92 4.46 -18.93
CA ASP A 37 -16.38 5.21 -20.08
C ASP A 37 -16.23 6.72 -19.79
N ALA A 38 -17.00 7.24 -18.85
CA ALA A 38 -16.92 8.61 -18.38
C ALA A 38 -16.92 8.64 -16.85
N TRP A 39 -16.26 9.66 -16.31
CA TRP A 39 -16.23 9.95 -14.89
C TRP A 39 -16.70 11.38 -14.65
N ALA A 40 -17.77 11.54 -13.88
CA ALA A 40 -18.34 12.84 -13.62
C ALA A 40 -17.60 13.52 -12.45
N SER A 41 -17.29 14.82 -12.59
CA SER A 41 -16.58 15.58 -11.55
C SER A 41 -17.28 15.61 -10.18
N ARG A 42 -18.60 15.42 -10.16
CA ARG A 42 -19.41 15.31 -8.93
C ARG A 42 -19.29 13.97 -8.22
N ASP A 43 -18.78 12.94 -8.90
CA ASP A 43 -18.71 11.56 -8.40
C ASP A 43 -17.29 11.24 -7.89
N ALA A 44 -16.88 11.89 -6.81
CA ALA A 44 -15.53 11.73 -6.29
C ALA A 44 -15.29 10.30 -5.76
N ALA A 45 -14.25 9.62 -6.26
CA ALA A 45 -13.76 8.39 -5.66
C ALA A 45 -13.24 8.66 -4.23
N ARG A 46 -13.62 7.82 -3.28
CA ARG A 46 -13.27 7.97 -1.86
C ARG A 46 -12.65 6.69 -1.32
N PHE A 47 -11.51 6.85 -0.65
CA PHE A 47 -10.82 5.78 0.05
C PHE A 47 -10.69 6.19 1.52
N VAL A 48 -11.22 5.38 2.42
CA VAL A 48 -11.12 5.60 3.88
C VAL A 48 -10.33 4.44 4.46
N VAL A 49 -9.14 4.73 4.98
CA VAL A 49 -8.22 3.73 5.51
C VAL A 49 -8.03 3.98 7.00
N PRO A 50 -8.50 3.09 7.89
CA PRO A 50 -8.24 3.21 9.31
C PRO A 50 -6.78 2.85 9.61
N VAL A 51 -6.01 3.81 10.09
CA VAL A 51 -4.61 3.60 10.54
C VAL A 51 -4.60 3.50 12.06
N THR A 52 -4.16 2.35 12.59
CA THR A 52 -4.13 2.07 14.04
C THR A 52 -2.80 2.40 14.69
N ASP A 53 -1.69 2.21 13.99
CA ASP A 53 -0.35 2.56 14.46
C ASP A 53 0.03 3.96 13.98
N THR A 54 0.13 4.92 14.91
CA THR A 54 0.48 6.31 14.60
C THR A 54 1.98 6.60 14.70
N THR A 55 2.80 5.60 15.01
CA THR A 55 4.25 5.74 15.19
C THR A 55 5.05 5.24 14.00
N ALA A 56 4.46 4.36 13.20
CA ALA A 56 5.04 3.90 11.95
C ALA A 56 5.00 4.98 10.85
N LEU A 57 5.99 4.93 9.97
CA LEU A 57 6.00 5.73 8.74
C LEU A 57 5.32 4.93 7.62
N TYR A 58 4.45 5.60 6.88
CA TYR A 58 3.73 5.01 5.76
C TYR A 58 4.04 5.76 4.47
N ASN A 59 4.23 4.99 3.40
CA ASN A 59 4.32 5.53 2.05
C ASN A 59 2.95 5.47 1.38
N PHE A 60 2.54 6.57 0.75
CA PHE A 60 1.30 6.66 0.00
C PHE A 60 1.61 6.61 -1.49
N TYR A 61 0.93 5.72 -2.20
CA TYR A 61 1.00 5.60 -3.65
C TYR A 61 -0.41 5.79 -4.21
N ILE A 62 -0.54 6.68 -5.19
CA ILE A 62 -1.81 6.96 -5.87
C ILE A 62 -1.59 6.69 -7.36
N ASP A 63 -2.22 5.63 -7.85
CA ASP A 63 -2.16 5.25 -9.24
C ASP A 63 -3.44 5.69 -9.96
N ILE A 64 -3.28 6.49 -11.02
CA ILE A 64 -4.37 6.91 -11.88
C ILE A 64 -4.12 6.35 -13.28
N ARG A 65 -5.07 5.54 -13.75
CA ARG A 65 -5.04 5.01 -15.11
C ARG A 65 -6.14 5.67 -15.94
N HIS A 66 -5.73 6.42 -16.95
CA HIS A 66 -6.65 7.01 -17.93
C HIS A 66 -6.26 6.58 -19.36
N THR A 67 -7.16 6.82 -20.31
CA THR A 67 -6.86 6.66 -21.74
C THR A 67 -6.54 8.02 -22.36
N GLY A 68 -6.02 8.04 -23.59
CA GLY A 68 -5.79 9.28 -24.35
C GLY A 68 -7.06 10.08 -24.69
N LYS A 69 -8.25 9.56 -24.36
CA LYS A 69 -9.53 10.29 -24.52
C LYS A 69 -9.71 11.38 -23.46
N TYR A 70 -9.03 11.28 -22.32
CA TYR A 70 -8.99 12.33 -21.31
C TYR A 70 -7.87 13.31 -21.65
N ARG A 71 -8.24 14.51 -22.10
CA ARG A 71 -7.32 15.50 -22.71
C ARG A 71 -6.91 16.64 -21.77
N TYR A 72 -7.29 16.56 -20.51
CA TYR A 72 -7.17 17.65 -19.55
C TYR A 72 -6.27 17.25 -18.39
N SER A 73 -5.60 18.22 -17.78
CA SER A 73 -4.80 18.08 -16.55
C SER A 73 -5.47 18.83 -15.41
N ASN A 74 -6.73 18.50 -15.16
CA ASN A 74 -7.57 19.15 -14.16
C ASN A 74 -8.08 18.16 -13.10
N LEU A 75 -7.27 17.13 -12.80
CA LEU A 75 -7.62 16.17 -11.77
C LEU A 75 -7.09 16.64 -10.40
N TYR A 76 -8.02 16.91 -9.48
CA TYR A 76 -7.70 17.28 -8.11
C TYR A 76 -7.88 16.09 -7.17
N LEU A 77 -6.86 15.82 -6.37
CA LEU A 77 -6.88 14.83 -5.30
C LEU A 77 -6.76 15.52 -3.96
N PHE A 78 -7.48 15.00 -2.96
CA PHE A 78 -7.45 15.51 -1.61
C PHE A 78 -7.05 14.40 -0.65
N LEU A 79 -5.83 14.48 -0.11
CA LEU A 79 -5.37 13.59 0.92
C LEU A 79 -5.69 14.22 2.28
N GLN A 80 -6.50 13.54 3.09
CA GLN A 80 -6.89 14.02 4.41
C GLN A 80 -6.43 13.03 5.47
N THR A 81 -5.60 13.51 6.40
CA THR A 81 -5.09 12.70 7.50
C THR A 81 -5.67 13.23 8.80
N HIS A 82 -6.45 12.39 9.49
CA HIS A 82 -7.04 12.70 10.78
C HIS A 82 -6.16 12.14 11.90
N PHE A 83 -5.70 13.00 12.80
CA PHE A 83 -4.87 12.61 13.94
C PHE A 83 -5.72 12.32 15.17
N PRO A 84 -5.26 11.46 16.11
CA PRO A 84 -6.01 11.09 17.31
C PRO A 84 -6.44 12.27 18.20
N LYS A 85 -5.71 13.40 18.14
CA LYS A 85 -6.01 14.62 18.90
C LYS A 85 -7.13 15.47 18.30
N GLY A 86 -7.83 14.96 17.28
CA GLY A 86 -8.93 15.66 16.60
C GLY A 86 -8.48 16.71 15.58
N THR A 87 -7.17 16.89 15.39
CA THR A 87 -6.63 17.72 14.30
C THR A 87 -6.59 16.92 13.00
N TYR A 88 -6.57 17.61 11.87
CA TYR A 88 -6.35 16.99 10.57
C TYR A 88 -5.45 17.85 9.71
N THR A 89 -4.75 17.22 8.77
CA THR A 89 -4.09 17.91 7.65
C THR A 89 -4.80 17.56 6.35
N ARG A 90 -4.74 18.48 5.39
CA ARG A 90 -5.27 18.28 4.04
C ARG A 90 -4.25 18.74 3.02
N ASP A 91 -3.82 17.81 2.19
CA ASP A 91 -2.96 18.09 1.04
C ASP A 91 -3.78 18.01 -0.24
N THR A 92 -3.57 18.96 -1.14
CA THR A 92 -4.22 18.99 -2.46
C THR A 92 -3.18 18.74 -3.52
N LEU A 93 -3.41 17.75 -4.38
CA LEU A 93 -2.55 17.42 -5.52
C LEU A 93 -3.31 17.69 -6.81
N GLU A 94 -2.61 18.23 -7.80
CA GLU A 94 -3.14 18.50 -9.15
C GLU A 94 -2.31 17.75 -10.18
N ILE A 95 -2.99 17.15 -11.16
CA ILE A 95 -2.41 16.30 -12.21
C ILE A 95 -3.10 16.57 -13.55
#